data_AF-A0A958H6J3-F1
#
_entry.id   AF-A0A958H6J3-F1
#
_cell.length_a   1.000
_cell.length_b   1.000
_cell.length_c   1.000
_cell.angle_alpha   90.00
_cell.angle_beta   90.00
_cell.angle_gamma   90.00
#
_symmetry.space_group_name_H-M   'P 1'
#
loop_
_entity.id
_entity.type
_entity.pdbx_description
1 polymer ?
#
loop_
_entity_poly.entity_id
_entity_poly.type
_entity_poly.pdbx_seq_one_letter_code
_entity_poly.pdbx_strand_id
1 'polypeptide(L)'
;MIGFGIGAAAELWGIANPESIIRLARWKDRLFIGCVTVGGAVAVLTLYGLYALGVDMHFGLKNMYIWGILLGGILFGTGMAISGYFPGSEWMALGEGRRDALYAVPAGIVGALAWTLLSATAVGQWLVNTNNYGEILITGKTIAESTPINLFLLAIPFAALLIVIAWFTPRYAGSKHVCIRAQLRGKLGHDEDNPVLKERREDNTAYLLEGSIARKGGKAEKFVRALSSEPNTFGPVLVVVAIAVGLFIVAGIILHQIFG
;
A
#
# COMPACT_ATOMS: atom_id res chain seq x y z
N MET A 1 -13.41 -14.82 -2.06
CA MET A 1 -13.18 -14.85 -0.59
C MET A 1 -11.97 -13.99 -0.19
N ILE A 2 -10.84 -14.08 -0.91
CA ILE A 2 -9.63 -13.29 -0.59
C ILE A 2 -9.88 -11.77 -0.70
N GLY A 3 -10.60 -11.31 -1.73
CA GLY A 3 -10.93 -9.89 -1.87
C GLY A 3 -11.79 -9.32 -0.75
N PHE A 4 -12.67 -10.14 -0.17
CA PHE A 4 -13.40 -9.75 1.03
C PHE A 4 -12.44 -9.61 2.24
N GLY A 5 -11.49 -10.54 2.39
CA GLY A 5 -10.47 -10.47 3.45
C GLY A 5 -9.56 -9.25 3.33
N ILE A 6 -9.10 -8.93 2.11
CA ILE A 6 -8.29 -7.72 1.86
C ILE A 6 -9.13 -6.46 2.09
N GLY A 7 -10.38 -6.42 1.61
CA GLY A 7 -11.30 -5.30 1.83
C GLY A 7 -11.55 -5.04 3.32
N ALA A 8 -11.83 -6.08 4.10
CA ALA A 8 -12.02 -5.97 5.54
C ALA A 8 -10.76 -5.49 6.28
N ALA A 9 -9.58 -6.01 5.91
CA ALA A 9 -8.32 -5.56 6.48
C ALA A 9 -7.97 -4.11 6.08
N ALA A 10 -8.32 -3.72 4.85
CA ALA A 10 -8.13 -2.37 4.32
C ALA A 10 -9.08 -1.33 4.93
N GLU A 11 -10.32 -1.72 5.25
CA GLU A 11 -11.26 -0.89 6.00
C GLU A 11 -10.71 -0.57 7.39
N LEU A 12 -10.10 -1.55 8.07
CA LEU A 12 -9.42 -1.32 9.35
C LEU A 12 -8.28 -0.30 9.22
N TRP A 13 -7.66 -0.17 8.06
CA TRP A 13 -6.65 0.85 7.81
C TRP A 13 -7.21 2.22 7.42
N GLY A 14 -8.49 2.32 7.08
CA GLY A 14 -9.08 3.56 6.58
C GLY A 14 -8.54 3.99 5.21
N ILE A 15 -7.95 3.06 4.45
CA ILE A 15 -7.41 3.34 3.10
C ILE A 15 -8.51 3.44 2.03
N ALA A 16 -9.74 3.04 2.36
CA ALA A 16 -10.92 3.29 1.56
C ALA A 16 -11.41 4.75 1.65
N ASN A 17 -10.86 5.56 2.57
CA ASN A 17 -11.15 6.98 2.64
C ASN A 17 -10.17 7.77 1.74
N PRO A 18 -10.64 8.56 0.76
CA PRO A 18 -9.79 9.33 -0.14
C PRO A 18 -8.99 10.40 0.58
N GLU A 19 -9.49 10.90 1.71
CA GLU A 19 -8.75 11.87 2.52
C GLU A 19 -7.44 11.28 3.05
N SER A 20 -7.36 9.96 3.27
CA SER A 20 -6.12 9.28 3.66
C SER A 20 -5.03 9.45 2.60
N ILE A 21 -5.38 9.36 1.32
CA ILE A 21 -4.44 9.52 0.19
C ILE A 21 -4.20 11.00 -0.14
N ILE A 22 -5.22 11.85 -0.03
CA ILE A 22 -5.05 13.31 -0.23
C ILE A 22 -4.12 13.89 0.85
N ARG A 23 -4.26 13.45 2.11
CA ARG A 23 -3.35 13.85 3.20
C ARG A 23 -1.95 13.32 2.99
N LEU A 24 -1.80 12.13 2.42
CA LEU A 24 -0.51 11.61 1.99
C LEU A 24 0.12 12.49 0.91
N ALA A 25 -0.64 12.85 -0.13
CA ALA A 25 -0.18 13.72 -1.22
C ALA A 25 0.24 15.11 -0.69
N ARG A 26 -0.44 15.61 0.35
CA ARG A 26 -0.10 16.85 1.07
C ARG A 26 0.99 16.68 2.13
N TRP A 27 1.56 15.47 2.25
CA TRP A 27 2.58 15.10 3.22
C TRP A 27 2.18 15.30 4.69
N LYS A 28 0.87 15.28 4.99
CA LYS A 28 0.31 15.48 6.33
C LYS A 28 0.23 14.18 7.13
N ASP A 29 -0.22 13.11 6.49
CA ASP A 29 -0.34 11.76 7.07
C ASP A 29 0.32 10.75 6.15
N ARG A 30 1.28 9.98 6.69
CA ARG A 30 2.10 9.02 5.95
C ARG A 30 1.75 7.57 6.30
N LEU A 31 0.58 7.34 6.91
CA LEU A 31 0.10 6.01 7.28
C LEU A 31 0.21 5.02 6.12
N PHE A 32 -0.25 5.41 4.94
CA PHE A 32 -0.22 4.58 3.74
C PHE A 32 1.18 4.09 3.37
N ILE A 33 2.21 4.94 3.47
CA ILE A 33 3.61 4.54 3.21
C ILE A 33 4.04 3.44 4.17
N GLY A 34 3.72 3.59 5.46
CA GLY A 34 4.03 2.58 6.48
C GLY A 34 3.34 1.24 6.19
N CYS A 35 2.05 1.29 5.84
CA CYS A 35 1.28 0.09 5.51
C CYS A 35 1.84 -0.65 4.29
N VAL A 36 2.13 0.07 3.19
CA VAL A 36 2.65 -0.52 1.95
C VAL A 36 4.07 -1.07 2.15
N THR A 37 4.92 -0.38 2.90
CA THR A 37 6.31 -0.83 3.14
C THR A 37 6.35 -2.07 4.04
N VAL A 38 5.59 -2.10 5.14
CA VAL A 38 5.53 -3.26 6.04
C VAL A 38 4.83 -4.44 5.35
N GLY A 39 3.65 -4.20 4.76
CA GLY A 39 2.90 -5.24 4.05
C GLY A 39 3.69 -5.79 2.86
N GLY A 40 4.38 -4.92 2.12
CA GLY A 40 5.26 -5.30 1.01
C GLY A 40 6.48 -6.12 1.45
N ALA A 41 7.11 -5.76 2.57
CA ALA A 41 8.23 -6.54 3.12
C ALA A 41 7.79 -7.97 3.49
N VAL A 42 6.63 -8.10 4.16
CA VAL A 42 6.05 -9.40 4.52
C VAL A 42 5.66 -10.19 3.28
N ALA A 43 4.99 -9.55 2.31
CA ALA A 43 4.54 -10.18 1.09
C ALA A 43 5.72 -10.72 0.27
N VAL A 44 6.78 -9.93 0.08
CA VAL A 44 7.96 -10.33 -0.70
C VAL A 44 8.71 -11.48 -0.02
N LEU A 45 8.93 -11.42 1.30
CA LEU A 45 9.58 -12.51 2.04
C LEU A 45 8.76 -13.80 1.99
N THR A 46 7.44 -13.70 2.17
CA THR A 46 6.56 -14.87 2.16
C THR A 46 6.46 -15.47 0.77
N LEU A 47 6.31 -14.65 -0.26
CA LEU A 47 6.20 -15.08 -1.66
C LEU A 47 7.44 -15.86 -2.09
N TYR A 48 8.62 -15.25 -2.01
CA TYR A 48 9.85 -15.90 -2.45
C TYR A 48 10.31 -17.00 -1.48
N GLY A 49 9.94 -16.91 -0.20
CA GLY A 49 10.21 -17.98 0.77
C GLY A 49 9.42 -19.25 0.45
N LEU A 50 8.12 -19.13 0.18
CA LEU A 50 7.29 -20.25 -0.24
C LEU A 50 7.73 -20.82 -1.60
N TYR A 51 8.13 -19.95 -2.53
CA TYR A 51 8.69 -20.38 -3.81
C TYR A 51 9.99 -21.17 -3.62
N ALA A 52 10.88 -20.73 -2.71
CA ALA A 52 12.10 -21.46 -2.37
C ALA A 52 11.84 -22.81 -1.68
N LEU A 53 10.70 -22.94 -0.99
CA LEU A 53 10.24 -24.20 -0.38
C LEU A 53 9.56 -25.16 -1.37
N GLY A 54 9.47 -24.79 -2.66
CA GLY A 54 8.92 -25.64 -3.71
C GLY A 54 7.41 -25.49 -3.93
N VAL A 55 6.79 -24.42 -3.44
CA VAL A 55 5.41 -24.07 -3.83
C VAL A 55 5.44 -23.49 -5.23
N ASP A 56 4.81 -24.19 -6.18
CA ASP A 56 4.67 -23.72 -7.56
C ASP A 56 3.89 -22.40 -7.60
N MET A 57 4.49 -21.39 -8.21
CA MET A 57 3.89 -20.07 -8.35
C MET A 57 4.06 -19.56 -9.77
N HIS A 58 2.98 -19.02 -10.35
CA HIS A 58 3.00 -18.36 -11.64
C HIS A 58 3.15 -16.85 -11.45
N PHE A 59 4.38 -16.36 -11.39
CA PHE A 59 4.68 -14.94 -11.43
C PHE A 59 5.75 -14.65 -12.48
N GLY A 60 5.63 -13.49 -13.13
CA GLY A 60 6.60 -12.99 -14.11
C GLY A 60 7.07 -11.59 -13.72
N LEU A 61 8.29 -11.24 -14.10
CA LEU A 61 8.77 -9.87 -13.99
C LEU A 61 8.13 -9.06 -15.10
N LYS A 62 7.68 -7.85 -14.79
CA LYS A 62 7.24 -6.93 -15.83
C LYS A 62 8.46 -6.29 -16.48
N ASN A 63 8.42 -6.14 -17.80
CA ASN A 63 9.48 -5.48 -18.57
C ASN A 63 9.83 -4.10 -18.01
N MET A 64 11.12 -3.81 -17.92
CA MET A 64 11.63 -2.50 -17.51
C MET A 64 11.74 -1.56 -18.72
N TYR A 65 10.64 -0.91 -19.07
CA TYR A 65 10.61 0.17 -20.06
C TYR A 65 10.62 1.53 -19.35
N ILE A 66 11.78 2.21 -19.35
CA ILE A 66 12.01 3.38 -18.48
C ILE A 66 10.98 4.49 -18.70
N TRP A 67 10.74 4.87 -19.95
CA TRP A 67 9.88 6.02 -20.27
C TRP A 67 8.42 5.78 -19.91
N GLY A 68 7.88 4.61 -20.25
CA GLY A 68 6.51 4.29 -19.87
C GLY A 68 6.33 4.10 -18.35
N ILE A 69 7.33 3.59 -17.63
CA ILE A 69 7.29 3.50 -16.16
C ILE A 69 7.31 4.90 -15.52
N LEU A 70 8.20 5.79 -15.98
CA LEU A 70 8.31 7.15 -15.46
C LEU A 70 7.02 7.96 -15.71
N LEU A 71 6.56 8.01 -16.95
CA LEU A 71 5.35 8.74 -17.31
C LEU A 71 4.10 8.12 -16.68
N GLY A 72 4.00 6.79 -16.68
CA GLY A 72 2.92 6.07 -16.01
C GLY A 72 2.91 6.35 -14.51
N GLY A 73 4.08 6.36 -13.85
CA GLY A 73 4.21 6.66 -12.42
C GLY A 73 3.79 8.09 -12.07
N ILE A 74 4.15 9.08 -12.90
CA ILE A 74 3.74 10.48 -12.72
C ILE A 74 2.22 10.62 -12.88
N LEU A 75 1.65 10.05 -13.95
CA LEU A 75 0.20 10.11 -14.19
C LEU A 75 -0.58 9.38 -13.09
N PHE A 76 -0.11 8.20 -12.69
CA PHE A 76 -0.70 7.41 -11.61
C PHE A 76 -0.64 8.17 -10.26
N GLY A 77 0.53 8.71 -9.91
CA GLY A 77 0.71 9.51 -8.69
C GLY A 77 -0.16 10.77 -8.67
N THR A 78 -0.25 11.47 -9.81
CA THR A 78 -1.11 12.64 -9.96
C THR A 78 -2.58 12.26 -9.84
N GLY A 79 -3.00 11.16 -10.47
CA GLY A 79 -4.34 10.60 -10.36
C GLY A 79 -4.70 10.31 -8.90
N MET A 80 -3.84 9.58 -8.17
CA MET A 80 -4.03 9.30 -6.74
C MET A 80 -4.13 10.58 -5.90
N ALA A 81 -3.31 11.60 -6.19
CA ALA A 81 -3.33 12.86 -5.47
C ALA A 81 -4.62 13.67 -5.70
N ILE A 82 -5.23 13.56 -6.88
CA ILE A 82 -6.47 14.26 -7.23
C ILE A 82 -7.71 13.50 -6.75
N SER A 83 -7.78 12.20 -7.03
CA SER A 83 -8.95 11.37 -6.70
C SER A 83 -9.00 10.96 -5.24
N GLY A 84 -7.84 10.91 -4.57
CA GLY A 84 -7.68 10.26 -3.27
C GLY A 84 -7.77 8.74 -3.33
N TYR A 85 -7.81 8.14 -4.53
CA TYR A 85 -7.99 6.71 -4.69
C TYR A 85 -6.88 6.09 -5.56
N PHE A 86 -6.52 4.86 -5.21
CA PHE A 86 -5.70 3.97 -6.01
C PHE A 86 -6.47 2.67 -6.33
N PRO A 87 -6.04 1.89 -7.33
CA PRO A 87 -6.72 0.66 -7.72
C PRO A 87 -6.92 -0.27 -6.54
N GLY A 88 -8.18 -0.70 -6.33
CA GLY A 88 -8.58 -1.48 -5.16
C GLY A 88 -9.25 -0.64 -4.07
N SER A 89 -8.67 0.51 -3.68
CA SER A 89 -9.29 1.38 -2.67
C SER A 89 -10.61 1.99 -3.15
N GLU A 90 -10.73 2.26 -4.44
CA GLU A 90 -11.97 2.73 -5.08
C GLU A 90 -13.11 1.70 -4.99
N TRP A 91 -12.79 0.40 -5.08
CA TRP A 91 -13.77 -0.68 -4.91
C TRP A 91 -14.17 -0.88 -3.46
N MET A 92 -13.21 -0.71 -2.54
CA MET A 92 -13.48 -0.72 -1.09
C MET A 92 -14.40 0.44 -0.71
N ALA A 93 -14.10 1.65 -1.21
CA ALA A 93 -14.90 2.85 -1.03
C ALA A 93 -16.32 2.71 -1.59
N LEU A 94 -16.45 2.08 -2.76
CA LEU A 94 -17.76 1.74 -3.32
C LEU A 94 -18.52 0.74 -2.44
N GLY A 95 -17.82 -0.25 -1.87
CA GLY A 95 -18.38 -1.21 -0.90
C GLY A 95 -18.83 -0.57 0.41
N GLU A 96 -18.15 0.50 0.85
CA GLU A 96 -18.56 1.34 1.99
C GLU A 96 -19.76 2.24 1.67
N GLY A 97 -20.19 2.31 0.41
CA GLY A 97 -21.31 3.14 -0.03
C GLY A 97 -20.93 4.59 -0.31
N ARG A 98 -19.63 4.87 -0.52
CA ARG A 98 -19.16 6.23 -0.81
C ARG A 98 -19.47 6.63 -2.24
N ARG A 99 -20.02 7.85 -2.41
CA ARG A 99 -20.46 8.36 -3.72
C ARG A 99 -19.32 8.91 -4.57
N ASP A 100 -18.25 9.36 -3.96
CA ASP A 100 -17.04 9.82 -4.65
C ASP A 100 -16.40 8.69 -5.48
N ALA A 101 -16.47 7.44 -5.00
CA ALA A 101 -16.02 6.25 -5.73
C ALA A 101 -16.77 6.03 -7.06
N LEU A 102 -18.01 6.50 -7.19
CA LEU A 102 -18.80 6.40 -8.43
C LEU A 102 -18.19 7.23 -9.58
N TYR A 103 -17.36 8.22 -9.27
CA TYR A 103 -16.62 8.98 -10.27
C TYR A 103 -15.21 8.43 -10.48
N ALA A 104 -14.56 7.95 -9.40
CA ALA A 104 -13.22 7.39 -9.46
C ALA A 104 -13.15 6.10 -10.29
N VAL A 105 -14.08 5.15 -10.08
CA VAL A 105 -14.06 3.86 -10.76
C VAL A 105 -14.19 3.99 -12.29
N PRO A 106 -15.18 4.71 -12.85
CA PRO A 106 -15.25 4.92 -14.29
C PRO A 106 -14.04 5.67 -14.84
N ALA A 107 -13.51 6.64 -14.11
CA ALA A 107 -12.31 7.37 -14.53
C ALA A 107 -11.09 6.44 -14.62
N GLY A 108 -10.92 5.53 -13.67
CA GLY A 108 -9.88 4.48 -13.71
C GLY A 108 -10.04 3.57 -14.94
N ILE A 109 -11.26 3.15 -15.24
CA ILE A 109 -11.57 2.34 -16.44
C ILE A 109 -11.24 3.11 -17.73
N VAL A 110 -11.66 4.38 -17.82
CA VAL A 110 -11.36 5.24 -18.97
C VAL A 110 -9.86 5.44 -19.13
N GLY A 111 -9.12 5.61 -18.03
CA GLY A 111 -7.65 5.68 -18.04
C GLY A 111 -7.00 4.40 -18.56
N ALA A 112 -7.47 3.23 -18.11
CA ALA A 112 -6.99 1.94 -18.58
C ALA A 112 -7.30 1.70 -20.07
N LEU A 113 -8.49 2.08 -20.52
CA LEU A 113 -8.88 2.04 -21.93
C LEU A 113 -8.03 2.98 -22.79
N ALA A 114 -7.80 4.21 -22.31
CA ALA A 114 -6.96 5.18 -22.99
C ALA A 114 -5.52 4.66 -23.16
N TRP A 115 -4.94 4.05 -22.12
CA TRP A 115 -3.63 3.40 -22.21
C TRP A 115 -3.63 2.26 -23.22
N THR A 116 -4.66 1.40 -23.19
CA THR A 116 -4.79 0.27 -24.12
C THR A 116 -4.82 0.75 -25.58
N LEU A 117 -5.61 1.78 -25.88
CA LEU A 117 -5.69 2.38 -27.20
C LEU A 117 -4.37 3.07 -27.60
N LEU A 118 -3.76 3.81 -26.67
CA LEU A 118 -2.48 4.48 -26.92
C LEU A 118 -1.37 3.46 -27.20
N SER A 119 -1.36 2.32 -26.49
CA SER A 119 -0.33 1.28 -26.64
C SER A 119 -0.26 0.69 -28.05
N ALA A 120 -1.35 0.73 -28.81
CA ALA A 120 -1.39 0.29 -30.21
C ALA A 120 -0.84 1.33 -31.21
N THR A 121 -0.63 2.58 -30.78
CA THR A 121 -0.12 3.66 -31.63
C THR A 121 1.40 3.68 -31.67
N ALA A 122 1.98 4.39 -32.64
CA ALA A 122 3.42 4.61 -32.73
C ALA A 122 4.02 5.24 -31.46
N VAL A 123 3.28 6.15 -30.80
CA VAL A 123 3.71 6.77 -29.55
C VAL A 123 3.74 5.76 -28.40
N GLY A 124 2.70 4.92 -28.28
CA GLY A 124 2.66 3.87 -27.28
C GLY A 124 3.76 2.82 -27.48
N GLN A 125 3.99 2.41 -28.73
CA GLN A 125 5.09 1.51 -29.08
C GLN A 125 6.46 2.15 -28.80
N TRP A 126 6.62 3.44 -29.07
CA TRP A 126 7.84 4.16 -28.70
C TRP A 126 8.05 4.16 -27.18
N LEU A 127 7.00 4.40 -26.39
CA LEU A 127 7.08 4.40 -24.91
C LEU A 127 7.47 3.05 -24.31
N VAL A 128 7.03 1.95 -24.94
CA VAL A 128 7.26 0.59 -24.45
C VAL A 128 8.55 -0.02 -24.99
N ASN A 129 8.99 0.35 -26.20
CA ASN A 129 10.19 -0.24 -26.82
C ASN A 129 11.46 0.59 -26.59
N THR A 130 11.34 1.91 -26.42
CA THR A 130 12.51 2.79 -26.19
C THR A 130 13.03 2.62 -24.78
N ASN A 131 14.34 2.31 -24.64
CA ASN A 131 14.97 1.99 -23.36
C ASN A 131 14.23 0.86 -22.61
N ASN A 132 13.80 -0.15 -23.35
CA ASN A 132 13.25 -1.37 -22.79
C ASN A 132 14.38 -2.37 -22.53
N TYR A 133 14.61 -2.66 -21.26
CA TYR A 133 15.63 -3.61 -20.82
C TYR A 133 15.07 -5.02 -20.59
N GLY A 134 13.77 -5.24 -20.84
CA GLY A 134 13.11 -6.53 -20.63
C GLY A 134 12.95 -6.89 -19.15
N GLU A 135 12.78 -8.18 -18.88
CA GLU A 135 12.57 -8.75 -17.56
C GLU A 135 13.90 -8.96 -16.81
N ILE A 136 14.54 -7.87 -16.39
CA ILE A 136 15.84 -7.96 -15.70
C ILE A 136 15.72 -7.85 -14.18
N LEU A 137 16.47 -8.69 -13.47
CA LEU A 137 16.79 -8.52 -12.06
C LEU A 137 17.95 -7.54 -11.89
N ILE A 138 18.15 -7.03 -10.67
CA ILE A 138 19.32 -6.21 -10.30
C ILE A 138 20.64 -6.95 -10.58
N THR A 139 20.61 -8.29 -10.55
CA THR A 139 21.75 -9.16 -10.87
C THR A 139 22.00 -9.32 -12.37
N GLY A 140 21.21 -8.70 -13.24
CA GLY A 140 21.29 -8.82 -14.70
C GLY A 140 20.79 -10.14 -15.29
N LYS A 141 20.19 -11.01 -14.46
CA LYS A 141 19.60 -12.30 -14.86
C LYS A 141 18.08 -12.18 -14.98
N THR A 142 17.46 -13.12 -15.70
CA THR A 142 16.00 -13.28 -15.68
C THR A 142 15.56 -14.16 -14.49
N ILE A 143 14.26 -14.20 -14.19
CA ILE A 143 13.71 -15.15 -13.19
C ILE A 143 13.99 -16.59 -13.60
N ALA A 144 13.81 -16.93 -14.90
CA ALA A 144 13.98 -18.28 -15.41
C ALA A 144 15.41 -18.82 -15.25
N GLU A 145 16.40 -17.93 -15.28
CA GLU A 145 17.82 -18.28 -15.09
C GLU A 145 18.25 -18.35 -13.62
N SER A 146 17.36 -17.97 -12.70
CA SER A 146 17.66 -17.83 -11.28
C SER A 146 17.01 -18.96 -10.49
N THR A 147 17.80 -19.64 -9.66
CA THR A 147 17.24 -20.66 -8.74
C THR A 147 16.29 -20.01 -7.72
N PRO A 148 15.24 -20.71 -7.25
CA PRO A 148 14.31 -20.20 -6.23
C PRO A 148 15.01 -19.63 -4.98
N ILE A 149 16.07 -20.28 -4.53
CA ILE A 149 16.86 -19.84 -3.36
C ILE A 149 17.53 -18.48 -3.61
N ASN A 150 18.12 -18.27 -4.79
CA ASN A 150 18.74 -16.99 -5.15
C ASN A 150 17.72 -15.85 -5.20
N LEU A 151 16.51 -16.12 -5.67
CA LEU A 151 15.43 -15.13 -5.67
C LEU A 151 15.00 -14.77 -4.24
N PHE A 152 14.92 -15.76 -3.35
CA PHE A 152 14.68 -15.50 -1.92
C PHE A 152 15.82 -14.70 -1.27
N LEU A 153 17.08 -15.02 -1.56
CA LEU A 153 18.22 -14.24 -1.07
C LEU A 153 18.21 -12.80 -1.57
N LEU A 154 17.72 -12.55 -2.80
CA LEU A 154 17.54 -11.20 -3.35
C LEU A 154 16.35 -10.47 -2.71
N ALA A 155 15.31 -11.19 -2.31
CA ALA A 155 14.14 -10.65 -1.64
C ALA A 155 14.46 -10.10 -0.23
N ILE A 156 15.42 -10.70 0.48
CA ILE A 156 15.83 -10.28 1.84
C ILE A 156 16.31 -8.82 1.90
N PRO A 157 17.32 -8.36 1.12
CA PRO A 157 17.78 -6.98 1.18
C PRO A 157 16.70 -5.98 0.74
N PHE A 158 15.82 -6.38 -0.20
CA PHE A 158 14.69 -5.54 -0.59
C PHE A 158 13.66 -5.39 0.55
N ALA A 159 13.31 -6.48 1.22
CA ALA A 159 12.43 -6.42 2.40
C ALA A 159 13.06 -5.62 3.55
N ALA A 160 14.37 -5.77 3.78
CA ALA A 160 15.11 -4.97 4.75
C ALA A 160 15.06 -3.48 4.39
N LEU A 161 15.24 -3.12 3.12
CA LEU A 161 15.09 -1.74 2.65
C LEU A 161 13.69 -1.18 2.94
N LEU A 162 12.63 -1.95 2.65
CA LEU A 162 11.26 -1.52 2.95
C LEU A 162 11.02 -1.32 4.45
N ILE A 163 11.52 -2.23 5.29
CA ILE A 163 11.44 -2.09 6.76
C ILE A 163 12.23 -0.86 7.22
N VAL A 164 13.40 -0.58 6.63
CA VAL A 164 14.19 0.61 6.94
C VAL A 164 13.43 1.89 6.54
N ILE A 165 12.82 1.94 5.35
CA ILE A 165 11.98 3.07 4.94
C ILE A 165 10.83 3.27 5.92
N ALA A 166 10.15 2.19 6.29
CA ALA A 166 9.11 2.24 7.31
C ALA A 166 9.70 2.83 8.62
N TRP A 167 10.86 2.34 9.05
CA TRP A 167 11.51 2.77 10.29
C TRP A 167 12.01 4.23 10.29
N PHE A 168 12.18 4.85 9.12
CA PHE A 168 12.52 6.27 9.01
C PHE A 168 11.30 7.16 8.73
N THR A 169 10.13 6.60 8.47
CA THR A 169 8.94 7.36 8.07
C THR A 169 7.97 7.54 9.24
N PRO A 170 7.98 8.70 9.94
CA PRO A 170 6.99 8.99 10.96
C PRO A 170 5.60 9.24 10.36
N ARG A 171 4.53 8.97 11.13
CA ARG A 171 3.13 9.15 10.70
C ARG A 171 2.83 10.59 10.30
N TYR A 172 3.20 11.54 11.17
CA TYR A 172 2.85 12.95 11.03
C TYR A 172 4.07 13.81 10.75
N ALA A 173 3.92 14.78 9.85
CA ALA A 173 4.93 15.79 9.61
C ALA A 173 5.22 16.62 10.88
N GLY A 174 6.46 16.58 11.35
CA GLY A 174 6.92 17.31 12.54
C GLY A 174 7.05 16.46 13.82
N SER A 175 6.70 15.17 13.79
CA SER A 175 7.01 14.25 14.89
C SER A 175 8.48 13.84 14.86
N LYS A 176 9.13 13.82 16.03
CA LYS A 176 10.61 13.67 16.16
C LYS A 176 11.07 12.22 16.35
N HIS A 177 10.17 11.28 16.65
CA HIS A 177 10.56 9.91 16.97
C HIS A 177 9.75 8.83 16.24
N VAL A 178 10.46 7.85 15.68
CA VAL A 178 9.89 6.63 15.10
C VAL A 178 9.89 5.53 16.18
N CYS A 179 8.70 5.06 16.56
CA CYS A 179 8.47 4.39 17.84
C CYS A 179 9.06 2.99 18.04
N ILE A 180 9.65 2.33 17.04
CA ILE A 180 10.47 1.13 17.33
C ILE A 180 11.61 1.46 18.31
N ARG A 181 12.16 2.69 18.26
CA ARG A 181 13.21 3.15 19.19
C ARG A 181 12.68 3.48 20.59
N ALA A 182 11.39 3.77 20.74
CA ALA A 182 10.73 4.08 22.01
C ALA A 182 10.24 2.80 22.72
N GLN A 183 9.78 1.81 21.95
CA GLN A 183 9.34 0.50 22.44
C GLN A 183 10.53 -0.34 22.94
N LEU A 184 11.69 -0.28 22.27
CA LEU A 184 12.96 -0.87 22.74
C LEU A 184 13.58 -0.15 23.95
N ARG A 185 13.21 1.11 24.22
CA ARG A 185 13.72 1.91 25.36
C ARG A 185 12.74 2.04 26.53
N GLY A 186 11.60 1.36 26.50
CA GLY A 186 10.64 1.34 27.60
C GLY A 186 10.04 2.70 27.98
N LYS A 187 10.05 3.70 27.09
CA LYS A 187 9.49 5.04 27.36
C LYS A 187 8.40 5.38 26.35
N LEU A 188 7.16 5.10 26.75
CA LEU A 188 5.95 5.36 25.99
C LEU A 188 5.52 6.85 25.97
N GLY A 189 6.19 7.75 26.71
CA GLY A 189 5.53 8.98 27.19
C GLY A 189 6.13 10.33 26.80
N HIS A 190 6.62 10.55 25.57
CA HIS A 190 7.17 11.88 25.21
C HIS A 190 6.60 12.55 23.94
N ASP A 191 5.85 11.86 23.08
CA ASP A 191 5.11 12.47 21.94
C ASP A 191 3.58 12.52 22.17
N GLU A 192 3.08 12.03 23.32
CA GLU A 192 1.66 12.08 23.68
C GLU A 192 1.19 13.51 24.03
N ASP A 193 2.06 14.32 24.63
CA ASP A 193 1.74 15.64 25.22
C ASP A 193 1.82 16.83 24.24
N ASN A 194 2.18 16.63 22.97
CA ASN A 194 2.19 17.73 22.00
C ASN A 194 0.73 18.08 21.59
N PRO A 195 0.21 19.27 21.95
CA PRO A 195 -1.19 19.63 21.69
C PRO A 195 -1.53 19.66 20.19
N VAL A 196 -0.57 20.04 19.35
CA VAL A 196 -0.76 20.09 17.88
C VAL A 196 -0.88 18.69 17.27
N LEU A 197 -0.16 17.71 17.81
CA LEU A 197 -0.28 16.32 17.34
C LEU A 197 -1.58 15.69 17.86
N LYS A 198 -2.02 16.05 19.06
CA LYS A 198 -3.30 15.61 19.60
C LYS A 198 -4.48 16.11 18.76
N GLU A 199 -4.48 17.38 18.38
CA GLU A 199 -5.49 17.96 17.51
C GLU A 199 -5.51 17.27 16.14
N ARG A 200 -4.35 17.03 15.51
CA ARG A 200 -4.27 16.28 14.25
C ARG A 200 -4.77 14.83 14.36
N ARG A 201 -4.58 14.17 15.50
CA ARG A 201 -5.11 12.82 15.76
C ARG A 201 -6.62 12.83 15.89
N GLU A 202 -7.17 13.79 16.63
CA GLU A 202 -8.61 13.97 16.79
C GLU A 202 -9.27 14.31 15.45
N ASP A 203 -8.65 15.19 14.67
CA ASP A 203 -9.03 15.53 13.29
C ASP A 203 -9.03 14.30 12.38
N ASN A 204 -7.92 13.56 12.31
CA ASN A 204 -7.84 12.29 11.57
C ASN A 204 -8.93 11.29 11.99
N THR A 205 -9.16 11.17 13.29
CA THR A 205 -10.15 10.22 13.83
C THR A 205 -11.56 10.64 13.47
N ALA A 206 -11.88 11.93 13.52
CA ALA A 206 -13.17 12.46 13.09
C ALA A 206 -13.42 12.14 11.62
N TYR A 207 -12.42 12.31 10.75
CA TYR A 207 -12.54 12.01 9.33
C TYR A 207 -12.61 10.51 8.99
N LEU A 208 -11.87 9.66 9.68
CA LEU A 208 -11.96 8.21 9.49
C LEU A 208 -13.33 7.67 9.94
N LEU A 209 -13.96 8.32 10.92
CA LEU A 209 -15.32 8.02 11.34
C LEU A 209 -16.37 8.61 10.40
N GLU A 210 -16.08 9.73 9.74
CA GLU A 210 -16.93 10.37 8.74
C GLU A 210 -17.03 9.49 7.48
N GLY A 211 -18.10 8.70 7.43
CA GLY A 211 -18.39 7.77 6.33
C GLY A 211 -18.17 6.29 6.65
N SER A 212 -17.61 5.95 7.81
CA SER A 212 -17.54 4.55 8.26
C SER A 212 -18.94 4.00 8.57
N ILE A 213 -19.17 2.70 8.32
CA ILE A 213 -20.43 2.00 8.61
C ILE A 213 -20.65 1.85 10.14
N ALA A 214 -19.68 2.28 10.95
CA ALA A 214 -19.72 2.17 12.40
C ALA A 214 -20.86 3.04 12.99
N ARG A 215 -21.88 2.38 13.54
CA ARG A 215 -22.99 3.03 14.25
C ARG A 215 -22.45 3.85 15.42
N LYS A 216 -22.86 5.13 15.49
CA LYS A 216 -22.51 6.08 16.55
C LYS A 216 -22.75 5.47 17.95
N GLY A 217 -21.70 5.33 18.76
CA GLY A 217 -21.67 4.69 20.09
C GLY A 217 -21.32 3.20 20.11
N GLY A 218 -21.09 2.56 18.96
CA GLY A 218 -20.84 1.12 18.85
C GLY A 218 -19.44 0.67 19.25
N LYS A 219 -19.26 -0.65 19.45
CA LYS A 219 -17.93 -1.26 19.69
C LYS A 219 -16.97 -1.03 18.51
N ALA A 220 -17.49 -1.03 17.28
CA ALA A 220 -16.72 -0.76 16.06
C ALA A 220 -16.16 0.66 16.05
N GLU A 221 -16.96 1.67 16.41
CA GLU A 221 -16.47 3.06 16.51
C GLU A 221 -15.37 3.18 17.56
N LYS A 222 -15.55 2.60 18.76
CA LYS A 222 -14.52 2.62 19.81
C LYS A 222 -13.23 1.95 19.36
N PHE A 223 -13.32 0.88 18.58
CA PHE A 223 -12.17 0.18 18.02
C PHE A 223 -11.46 1.02 16.95
N VAL A 224 -12.20 1.58 16.00
CA VAL A 224 -11.66 2.49 14.97
C VAL A 224 -11.04 3.73 15.62
N ARG A 225 -11.67 4.28 16.66
CA ARG A 225 -11.15 5.41 17.45
C ARG A 225 -9.83 5.06 18.13
N ALA A 226 -9.74 3.88 18.76
CA ALA A 226 -8.51 3.40 19.38
C ALA A 226 -7.38 3.29 18.35
N LEU A 227 -7.66 2.69 17.18
CA LEU A 227 -6.70 2.52 16.10
C LEU A 227 -6.26 3.85 15.44
N SER A 228 -7.19 4.80 15.33
CA SER A 228 -6.95 6.12 14.72
C SER A 228 -6.21 7.06 15.65
N SER A 229 -6.48 6.94 16.96
CA SER A 229 -5.81 7.69 18.02
C SER A 229 -4.38 7.21 18.30
N GLU A 230 -4.00 6.04 17.77
CA GLU A 230 -2.67 5.49 17.96
C GLU A 230 -1.62 6.45 17.35
N PRO A 231 -0.73 7.03 18.16
CA PRO A 231 0.21 8.07 17.70
C PRO A 231 1.23 7.53 16.69
N ASN A 232 1.34 6.21 16.58
CA ASN A 232 2.40 5.52 15.88
C ASN A 232 1.86 4.83 14.63
N THR A 233 2.51 5.07 13.49
CA THR A 233 2.32 4.24 12.28
C THR A 233 2.60 2.76 12.55
N PHE A 234 3.43 2.47 13.56
CA PHE A 234 3.87 1.12 13.97
C PHE A 234 3.16 0.62 15.23
N GLY A 235 1.93 1.08 15.49
CA GLY A 235 1.09 0.44 16.50
C GLY A 235 1.02 -1.07 16.24
N PRO A 236 1.09 -1.92 17.28
CA PRO A 236 1.09 -3.38 17.10
C PRO A 236 -0.12 -3.84 16.28
N VAL A 237 -1.26 -3.17 16.40
CA VAL A 237 -2.47 -3.49 15.64
C VAL A 237 -2.28 -3.16 14.15
N LEU A 238 -1.77 -1.97 13.80
CA LEU A 238 -1.51 -1.58 12.41
C LEU A 238 -0.50 -2.51 11.72
N VAL A 239 0.54 -2.94 12.45
CA VAL A 239 1.54 -3.90 11.95
C VAL A 239 0.91 -5.28 11.72
N VAL A 240 0.06 -5.76 12.63
CA VAL A 240 -0.66 -7.03 12.45
C VAL A 240 -1.56 -6.98 11.21
N VAL A 241 -2.27 -5.87 11.00
CA VAL A 241 -3.09 -5.70 9.79
C VAL A 241 -2.20 -5.66 8.53
N ALA A 242 -1.02 -5.03 8.59
CA ALA A 242 -0.06 -5.04 7.47
C ALA A 242 0.43 -6.43 7.09
N ILE A 243 0.78 -7.21 8.11
CA ILE A 243 1.16 -8.60 7.95
C ILE A 243 0.00 -9.38 7.33
N ALA A 244 -1.22 -9.22 7.86
CA ALA A 244 -2.40 -9.91 7.34
C ALA A 244 -2.66 -9.58 5.86
N VAL A 245 -2.64 -8.30 5.48
CA VAL A 245 -2.80 -7.87 4.08
C VAL A 245 -1.71 -8.48 3.20
N GLY A 246 -0.43 -8.43 3.62
CA GLY A 246 0.67 -9.02 2.88
C GLY A 246 0.50 -10.53 2.66
N LEU A 247 0.07 -11.26 3.69
CA LEU A 247 -0.23 -12.69 3.59
C LEU A 247 -1.42 -12.98 2.68
N PHE A 248 -2.49 -12.18 2.74
CA PHE A 248 -3.64 -12.33 1.83
C PHE A 248 -3.27 -12.09 0.37
N ILE A 249 -2.38 -11.13 0.09
CA ILE A 249 -1.86 -10.91 -1.27
C ILE A 249 -1.13 -12.15 -1.78
N VAL A 250 -0.23 -12.72 -0.97
CA VAL A 250 0.50 -13.94 -1.34
C VAL A 250 -0.44 -15.12 -1.50
N ALA A 251 -1.43 -15.28 -0.62
CA ALA A 251 -2.47 -16.29 -0.76
C ALA A 251 -3.26 -16.11 -2.06
N GLY A 252 -3.55 -14.86 -2.47
CA GLY A 252 -4.20 -14.55 -3.74
C GLY A 252 -3.38 -15.01 -4.95
N ILE A 253 -2.07 -14.79 -4.91
CA ILE A 253 -1.14 -15.25 -5.95
C ILE A 253 -1.13 -16.79 -6.01
N ILE A 254 -1.00 -17.47 -4.87
CA ILE A 254 -0.97 -18.94 -4.80
C ILE A 254 -2.28 -19.57 -5.29
N LEU A 255 -3.42 -18.97 -4.93
CA LEU A 255 -4.74 -19.49 -5.27
C LEU A 255 -5.21 -19.07 -6.66
N HIS A 256 -4.36 -18.40 -7.46
CA HIS A 256 -4.69 -17.83 -8.76
C HIS A 256 -5.93 -16.93 -8.74
N GLN A 257 -6.25 -16.34 -7.58
CA GLN A 257 -7.29 -15.33 -7.41
C GLN A 257 -6.65 -13.97 -7.59
N ILE A 258 -6.13 -13.72 -8.79
CA ILE A 258 -5.62 -12.40 -9.15
C ILE A 258 -6.84 -11.50 -9.26
N PHE A 259 -6.86 -10.44 -8.46
CA PHE A 259 -7.82 -9.36 -8.54
C PHE A 259 -7.89 -8.87 -9.99
N GLY A 260 -8.99 -9.20 -10.66
CA GLY A 260 -9.38 -8.71 -11.97
C GLY A 260 -10.72 -8.03 -11.85
#